data_AF-A0A661C062-F1
#
_entry.id   AF-A0A661C062-F1
#
_cell.length_a   1.000
_cell.length_b   1.000
_cell.length_c   1.000
_cell.angle_alpha   90.00
_cell.angle_beta   90.00
_cell.angle_gamma   90.00
#
_symmetry.space_group_name_H-M   'P 1'
#
loop_
_entity.id
_entity.type
_entity.pdbx_description
1 polymer ?
#
loop_
_entity_poly.entity_id
_entity_poly.type
_entity_poly.pdbx_seq_one_letter_code
_entity_poly.pdbx_strand_id
1 'polypeptide(L)'
;MLLGFSTLAEAKGNWKKGRIYYKMVCTECHIEQAGGAISPSEKTKAEWTDYFEKNLHGPQDEPAKFAATYFVSREYRESIKDTNRAAKKMLKIPNDKLLEDVKAFLDHTAKDSDQPSRCE
;
A
#
# COMPACT_ATOMS: atom_id res chain seq x y z
N MET A 1 -22.95 -11.35 26.16
CA MET A 1 -21.84 -11.12 25.23
C MET A 1 -22.41 -10.48 23.97
N LEU A 2 -22.30 -9.16 23.84
CA LEU A 2 -22.69 -8.45 22.62
C LEU A 2 -21.58 -8.64 21.60
N LEU A 3 -21.91 -9.34 20.50
CA LEU A 3 -21.07 -9.48 19.33
C LEU A 3 -20.82 -8.09 18.75
N GLY A 4 -19.58 -7.60 18.87
CA GLY A 4 -19.14 -6.40 18.18
C GLY A 4 -19.11 -6.69 16.68
N PHE A 5 -20.03 -6.10 15.94
CA PHE A 5 -19.93 -6.03 14.49
C PHE A 5 -18.77 -5.08 14.16
N SER A 6 -17.58 -5.63 13.93
CA SER A 6 -16.54 -4.92 13.20
C SER A 6 -17.09 -4.66 11.80
N THR A 7 -17.49 -3.42 11.53
CA THR A 7 -17.66 -2.95 10.16
C THR A 7 -16.30 -2.99 9.50
N LEU A 8 -15.94 -4.12 8.89
CA LEU A 8 -14.84 -4.19 7.96
C LEU A 8 -15.21 -3.23 6.83
N ALA A 9 -14.56 -2.07 6.81
CA ALA A 9 -14.68 -1.15 5.69
C ALA A 9 -14.16 -1.89 4.46
N GLU A 10 -15.07 -2.40 3.63
CA GLU A 10 -14.72 -3.09 2.41
C GLU A 10 -13.97 -2.09 1.52
N ALA A 11 -12.67 -2.29 1.36
CA ALA A 11 -11.82 -1.37 0.63
C ALA A 11 -12.30 -1.30 -0.84
N LYS A 12 -12.90 -0.17 -1.22
CA LYS A 12 -13.57 0.07 -2.53
C LYS A 12 -12.61 0.15 -3.74
N GLY A 13 -11.36 -0.26 -3.57
CA GLY A 13 -10.31 -0.19 -4.59
C GLY A 13 -10.28 -1.40 -5.52
N ASN A 14 -9.64 -1.23 -6.67
CA ASN A 14 -9.29 -2.33 -7.56
C ASN A 14 -8.02 -3.01 -7.04
N TRP A 15 -8.20 -4.09 -6.25
CA TRP A 15 -7.09 -4.84 -5.65
C TRP A 15 -6.08 -5.36 -6.69
N LYS A 16 -6.48 -5.64 -7.93
CA LYS A 16 -5.55 -6.09 -8.99
C LYS A 16 -4.60 -4.97 -9.41
N LYS A 17 -5.10 -3.72 -9.50
CA LYS A 17 -4.25 -2.55 -9.74
C LYS A 17 -3.36 -2.25 -8.54
N GLY A 18 -3.92 -2.35 -7.33
CA GLY A 18 -3.18 -2.24 -6.08
C GLY A 18 -2.01 -3.20 -6.01
N ARG A 19 -2.23 -4.47 -6.35
CA ARG A 19 -1.18 -5.50 -6.42
C ARG A 19 -0.04 -5.10 -7.34
N ILE A 20 -0.36 -4.59 -8.53
CA ILE A 20 0.66 -4.16 -9.49
C ILE A 20 1.48 -3.02 -8.89
N TYR A 21 0.83 -1.99 -8.34
CA TYR A 21 1.56 -0.87 -7.76
C TYR A 21 2.40 -1.29 -6.54
N TYR A 22 1.83 -2.08 -5.64
CA TYR A 22 2.53 -2.59 -4.46
C TYR A 22 3.79 -3.39 -4.83
N LYS A 23 3.68 -4.32 -5.78
CA LYS A 23 4.83 -5.11 -6.23
C LYS A 23 5.87 -4.27 -6.96
N MET A 24 5.42 -3.56 -7.99
CA MET A 24 6.33 -2.91 -8.93
C MET A 24 6.86 -1.58 -8.42
N VAL A 25 6.32 -0.99 -7.35
CA VAL A 25 6.79 0.30 -6.82
C VAL A 25 7.20 0.16 -5.37
N CYS A 26 6.30 -0.32 -4.51
CA CYS A 26 6.61 -0.42 -3.08
C CYS A 26 7.67 -1.51 -2.84
N THR A 27 7.47 -2.72 -3.36
CA THR A 27 8.38 -3.85 -3.09
C THR A 27 9.76 -3.63 -3.74
N GLU A 28 9.81 -3.14 -4.98
CA GLU A 28 11.08 -2.81 -5.65
C GLU A 28 11.88 -1.76 -4.86
N CYS A 29 11.23 -0.66 -4.42
CA CYS A 29 11.89 0.35 -3.61
C CYS A 29 12.40 -0.22 -2.27
N HIS A 30 11.60 -1.06 -1.59
CA HIS A 30 12.02 -1.66 -0.33
C HIS A 30 13.17 -2.66 -0.49
N ILE A 31 13.22 -3.41 -1.59
CA ILE A 31 14.35 -4.29 -1.92
C ILE A 31 15.62 -3.46 -2.08
N GLU A 32 15.54 -2.35 -2.83
CA GLU A 32 16.71 -1.52 -3.14
C GLU A 32 17.18 -0.66 -1.95
N GLN A 33 16.25 -0.18 -1.12
CA GLN A 33 16.53 0.88 -0.14
C GLN A 33 16.31 0.47 1.33
N ALA A 34 15.53 -0.58 1.60
CA ALA A 34 15.09 -0.94 2.96
C ALA A 34 15.47 -2.38 3.38
N GLY A 35 16.29 -3.06 2.58
CA GLY A 35 16.90 -4.33 2.97
C GLY A 35 16.06 -5.58 2.69
N GLY A 36 14.95 -5.47 1.95
CA GLY A 36 14.20 -6.66 1.53
C GLY A 36 12.81 -6.41 0.95
N ALA A 37 12.23 -7.48 0.42
CA ALA A 37 10.85 -7.48 -0.04
C ALA A 37 9.88 -7.36 1.15
N ILE A 38 8.80 -6.60 0.95
CA ILE A 38 7.71 -6.48 1.91
C ILE A 38 6.59 -7.47 1.59
N SER A 39 6.04 -8.11 2.63
CA SER A 39 4.91 -9.02 2.47
C SER A 39 3.61 -8.29 2.75
N PRO A 40 2.59 -8.38 1.87
CA PRO A 40 1.29 -7.78 2.16
C PRO A 40 0.55 -8.51 3.30
N SER A 41 0.99 -9.72 3.66
CA SER A 41 0.48 -10.49 4.81
C SER A 41 1.28 -10.30 6.11
N GLU A 42 2.23 -9.36 6.15
CA GLU A 42 2.98 -9.06 7.38
C GLU A 42 2.10 -8.47 8.48
N LYS A 43 1.00 -7.78 8.10
CA LYS A 43 0.03 -7.14 8.98
C LYS A 43 -1.37 -7.71 8.80
N THR A 44 -2.18 -7.55 9.84
CA THR A 44 -3.64 -7.72 9.80
C THR A 44 -4.33 -6.58 9.05
N LYS A 45 -5.59 -6.76 8.69
CA LYS A 45 -6.42 -5.70 8.08
C LYS A 45 -6.47 -4.44 8.96
N ALA A 46 -6.63 -4.63 10.28
CA ALA A 46 -6.68 -3.53 11.24
C ALA A 46 -5.36 -2.75 11.32
N GLU A 47 -4.23 -3.45 11.37
CA GLU A 47 -2.90 -2.83 11.37
C GLU A 47 -2.59 -2.10 10.06
N TRP A 48 -3.01 -2.64 8.91
CA TRP A 48 -2.90 -1.92 7.63
C TRP A 48 -3.78 -0.66 7.60
N THR A 49 -4.99 -0.74 8.16
CA THR A 49 -5.89 0.42 8.25
C THR A 49 -5.25 1.52 9.07
N ASP A 50 -4.77 1.18 10.27
CA ASP A 50 -4.07 2.10 11.18
C ASP A 50 -2.83 2.72 10.53
N TYR A 51 -2.04 1.93 9.80
CA TYR A 51 -0.86 2.39 9.06
C TYR A 51 -1.19 3.55 8.10
N PHE A 52 -2.26 3.43 7.32
CA PHE A 52 -2.63 4.49 6.37
C PHE A 52 -3.40 5.65 7.02
N GLU A 53 -4.19 5.41 8.06
CA GLU A 53 -4.89 6.47 8.80
C GLU A 53 -3.92 7.38 9.54
N LYS A 54 -2.89 6.80 10.16
CA LYS A 54 -1.78 7.53 10.78
C LYS A 54 -0.71 7.97 9.78
N ASN A 55 -0.88 7.62 8.50
CA ASN A 55 0.00 8.00 7.40
C ASN A 55 1.47 7.58 7.61
N LEU A 56 1.68 6.41 8.23
CA LEU A 56 3.00 5.87 8.60
C LEU A 56 3.73 5.32 7.36
N HIS A 57 5.06 5.43 7.28
CA HIS A 57 5.89 4.64 6.36
C HIS A 57 7.35 4.61 6.81
N GLY A 58 8.02 5.76 6.81
CA GLY A 58 9.42 5.89 7.25
C GLY A 58 9.57 6.36 8.70
N PRO A 59 10.79 6.79 9.08
CA PRO A 59 11.07 7.33 10.42
C PRO A 59 10.09 8.46 10.77
N GLN A 60 9.50 8.38 11.96
CA GLN A 60 8.42 9.28 12.39
C GLN A 60 8.94 10.65 12.85
N ASP A 61 10.25 10.77 13.01
CA ASP A 61 11.01 11.98 13.36
C ASP A 61 11.45 12.79 12.12
N GLU A 62 11.17 12.30 10.91
CA GLU A 62 11.50 12.96 9.64
C GLU A 62 10.28 13.65 9.00
N PRO A 63 10.46 14.65 8.10
CA PRO A 63 9.37 15.42 7.52
C PRO A 63 8.41 14.58 6.66
N ALA A 64 7.25 15.17 6.32
CA ALA A 64 6.12 14.58 5.58
C ALA A 64 6.46 13.80 4.27
N LYS A 65 7.70 13.89 3.77
CA LYS A 65 8.23 13.08 2.65
C LYS A 65 8.32 11.58 2.95
N PHE A 66 8.11 11.14 4.19
CA PHE A 66 8.04 9.73 4.58
C PHE A 66 6.63 9.27 4.97
N ALA A 67 5.60 10.02 4.55
CA ALA A 67 4.22 9.62 4.70
C ALA A 67 3.81 8.53 3.70
N ALA A 68 2.96 7.57 4.10
CA ALA A 68 2.40 6.58 3.16
C ALA A 68 1.74 7.23 1.92
N THR A 69 1.02 8.34 2.13
CA THR A 69 0.34 9.09 1.06
C THR A 69 1.30 9.74 0.05
N TYR A 70 2.53 10.07 0.46
CA TYR A 70 3.53 10.59 -0.46
C TYR A 70 3.92 9.54 -1.51
N PHE A 71 4.11 8.28 -1.10
CA PHE A 71 4.56 7.20 -2.01
C PHE A 71 3.50 6.72 -3.02
N VAL A 72 2.26 7.17 -2.89
CA VAL A 72 1.20 6.99 -3.91
C VAL A 72 0.89 8.29 -4.67
N SER A 73 1.53 9.40 -4.30
CA SER A 73 1.29 10.69 -4.93
C SER A 73 1.76 10.70 -6.38
N ARG A 74 1.18 11.60 -7.18
CA ARG A 74 1.68 11.88 -8.52
C ARG A 74 3.10 12.42 -8.47
N GLU A 75 3.44 13.25 -7.50
CA GLU A 75 4.77 13.81 -7.33
C GLU A 75 5.84 12.72 -7.23
N TYR A 76 5.65 11.75 -6.34
CA TYR A 76 6.57 10.61 -6.22
C TYR A 76 6.61 9.77 -7.49
N ARG A 77 5.45 9.51 -8.11
CA ARG A 77 5.43 8.74 -9.37
C ARG A 77 6.14 9.46 -10.51
N GLU A 78 6.08 10.79 -10.57
CA GLU A 78 6.84 11.58 -11.54
C GLU A 78 8.34 11.51 -11.27
N SER A 79 8.78 11.47 -10.01
CA SER A 79 10.22 11.42 -9.66
C SER A 79 10.88 10.10 -10.02
N ILE A 80 10.13 8.99 -10.06
CA ILE A 80 10.66 7.66 -10.42
C ILE A 80 10.22 7.17 -11.82
N LYS A 81 9.48 7.96 -12.62
CA LYS A 81 8.86 7.47 -13.88
C LYS A 81 9.86 6.99 -14.93
N ASP A 82 11.08 7.50 -14.89
CA ASP A 82 12.10 7.18 -15.90
C ASP A 82 12.84 5.87 -15.58
N THR A 83 12.79 5.43 -14.32
CA THR A 83 13.35 4.16 -13.85
C THR A 83 12.29 3.11 -13.52
N ASN A 84 11.03 3.52 -13.28
CA ASN A 84 9.94 2.63 -12.91
C ASN A 84 8.75 2.71 -13.89
N ARG A 85 8.58 1.66 -14.69
CA ARG A 85 7.54 1.59 -15.74
C ARG A 85 6.12 1.59 -15.15
N ALA A 86 5.91 1.02 -13.96
CA ALA A 86 4.60 0.99 -13.33
C ALA A 86 4.19 2.40 -12.88
N ALA A 87 5.10 3.13 -12.23
CA ALA A 87 4.89 4.53 -11.84
C ALA A 87 4.52 5.38 -13.06
N LYS A 88 5.27 5.28 -14.16
CA LYS A 88 5.00 5.98 -15.43
C LYS A 88 3.61 5.65 -15.99
N LYS A 89 3.23 4.38 -16.04
CA LYS A 89 1.92 3.95 -16.56
C LYS A 89 0.76 4.44 -15.70
N MET A 90 0.98 4.63 -14.41
CA MET A 90 -0.07 4.98 -13.47
C MET A 90 -0.23 6.48 -13.27
N LEU A 91 0.60 7.37 -13.84
CA LEU A 91 0.56 8.84 -13.65
C LEU A 91 -0.83 9.50 -13.81
N LYS A 92 -1.72 8.91 -14.62
CA LYS A 92 -3.09 9.41 -14.83
C LYS A 92 -4.10 9.00 -13.76
N ILE A 93 -3.73 8.09 -12.85
CA ILE A 93 -4.58 7.65 -11.74
C ILE A 93 -4.50 8.71 -10.63
N PRO A 94 -5.63 9.27 -10.17
CA PRO A 94 -5.68 10.16 -9.01
C PRO A 94 -5.06 9.53 -7.75
N ASN A 95 -4.47 10.34 -6.88
CA ASN A 95 -3.72 9.85 -5.72
C ASN A 95 -4.60 9.07 -4.74
N ASP A 96 -5.79 9.59 -4.47
CA ASP A 96 -6.84 8.97 -3.65
C ASP A 96 -7.27 7.62 -4.24
N LYS A 97 -7.51 7.56 -5.55
CA LYS A 97 -7.88 6.31 -6.22
C LYS A 97 -6.77 5.26 -6.16
N LEU A 98 -5.52 5.66 -6.35
CA LEU A 98 -4.39 4.75 -6.27
C LEU A 98 -4.17 4.25 -4.83
N LEU A 99 -4.36 5.12 -3.84
CA LEU A 99 -4.32 4.74 -2.42
C LEU A 99 -5.40 3.71 -2.09
N GLU A 100 -6.64 3.92 -2.56
CA GLU A 100 -7.73 2.96 -2.40
C GLU A 100 -7.41 1.61 -3.04
N ASP A 101 -6.85 1.62 -4.26
CA ASP A 101 -6.45 0.40 -4.97
C ASP A 101 -5.40 -0.38 -4.15
N VAL A 102 -4.38 0.31 -3.60
CA VAL A 102 -3.35 -0.30 -2.73
C VAL A 102 -3.96 -0.83 -1.43
N LYS A 103 -4.83 -0.06 -0.75
CA LYS A 103 -5.55 -0.51 0.45
C LYS A 103 -6.39 -1.76 0.17
N ALA A 104 -7.07 -1.82 -0.96
CA ALA A 104 -7.86 -2.98 -1.35
C ALA A 104 -7.02 -4.23 -1.58
N PHE A 105 -5.80 -4.08 -2.12
CA PHE A 105 -4.87 -5.21 -2.23
C PHE A 105 -4.40 -5.70 -0.86
N LEU A 106 -4.02 -4.79 0.03
CA LEU A 106 -3.53 -5.12 1.36
C LEU A 106 -4.62 -5.74 2.23
N ASP A 107 -5.86 -5.25 2.18
CA ASP A 107 -6.99 -5.88 2.86
C ASP A 107 -7.28 -7.30 2.32
N HIS A 108 -7.26 -7.45 0.99
CA HIS A 108 -7.53 -8.73 0.32
C HIS A 108 -6.50 -9.82 0.67
N THR A 109 -5.27 -9.42 1.00
CA THR A 109 -4.14 -10.36 1.20
C THR A 109 -3.50 -10.28 2.59
N ALA A 110 -4.13 -9.53 3.50
CA ALA A 110 -3.71 -9.38 4.88
C ALA A 110 -3.60 -10.73 5.60
N LYS A 111 -2.84 -10.75 6.69
CA LYS A 111 -2.56 -11.95 7.51
C LYS A 111 -3.82 -12.75 7.90
N ASP A 112 -4.88 -12.01 8.21
CA ASP A 112 -6.19 -12.46 8.69
C ASP A 112 -7.29 -12.36 7.62
N SER A 113 -6.90 -12.20 6.34
CA SER A 113 -7.83 -12.33 5.22
C SER A 113 -8.13 -13.80 4.89
N ASP A 114 -9.16 -14.03 4.07
CA ASP A 114 -9.48 -15.36 3.52
C ASP A 114 -8.46 -15.81 2.45
N GLN A 115 -7.67 -14.87 1.91
CA GLN A 115 -6.66 -15.11 0.88
C GLN A 115 -5.31 -14.48 1.28
N PRO A 116 -4.76 -14.85 2.46
CA PRO A 116 -3.54 -14.26 2.94
C PRO A 116 -2.40 -14.60 1.97
N SER A 117 -1.57 -13.61 1.63
CA SER A 117 -0.41 -13.89 0.79
C SER A 117 0.56 -14.79 1.56
N ARG A 118 0.67 -16.05 1.15
CA ARG A 118 1.52 -17.07 1.78
C ARG A 118 2.41 -17.64 0.70
N CYS A 119 3.59 -17.02 0.56
CA CYS A 119 4.66 -17.32 -0.40
C CYS A 119 4.43 -16.74 -1.81
N GLU A 120 5.29 -15.80 -2.21
CA GLU A 120 5.58 -15.40 -3.60
C GLU A 120 7.08 -15.47 -3.85
#